data_AF-A0A9X3F215-F1
#
_entry.id   AF-A0A9X3F215-F1
#
_cell.length_a   1.000
_cell.length_b   1.000
_cell.length_c   1.000
_cell.angle_alpha   90.00
_cell.angle_beta   90.00
_cell.angle_gamma   90.00
#
_symmetry.space_group_name_H-M   'P 1'
#
loop_
_entity.id
_entity.type
_entity.pdbx_description
1 polymer ?
#
loop_
_entity_poly.entity_id
_entity_poly.type
_entity_poly.pdbx_seq_one_letter_code
_entity_poly.pdbx_strand_id
1 'polypeptide(L)'
;MKALKSNLFPFVILLGFAIPFLIFQSCDPDDCDDEDVPCDTCVVVYKPNIYIYPEQEMYLDLQISFPKGGEIIASIPEYVGGWEVIVTADGKINGEYDFLFYESEQPDVWQAQKGWCIKNENLTDFFTQNLTLYGFEGNEIDDFIGYWIPRLVNGNYCHIYPQTNQIINSVIKLTFSETPDNILRLFYMIQESDRNILLEAPEINAFKREGFFVAEWGVILR
;
A
#
# COMPACT_ATOMS: atom_id res chain seq x y z
N MET A 1 -49.55 -54.34 45.50
CA MET A 1 -49.21 -55.08 46.74
C MET A 1 -47.69 -55.24 46.78
N LYS A 2 -47.04 -54.60 47.77
CA LYS A 2 -45.65 -54.83 48.29
C LYS A 2 -44.48 -54.66 47.28
N ALA A 3 -43.61 -53.66 47.44
CA ALA A 3 -42.48 -53.60 48.40
C ALA A 3 -41.37 -54.62 48.02
N LEU A 4 -40.06 -54.39 48.07
CA LEU A 4 -39.16 -53.37 48.63
C LEU A 4 -37.72 -53.86 48.30
N LYS A 5 -36.71 -52.96 48.34
CA LYS A 5 -35.29 -53.22 48.73
C LYS A 5 -34.42 -54.04 47.73
N SER A 6 -33.10 -53.91 47.64
CA SER A 6 -32.05 -53.10 48.28
C SER A 6 -30.70 -53.48 47.64
N ASN A 7 -29.83 -52.49 47.43
CA ASN A 7 -28.36 -52.48 47.31
C ASN A 7 -27.55 -53.80 47.35
N LEU A 8 -26.61 -53.95 46.39
CA LEU A 8 -25.19 -54.24 46.65
C LEU A 8 -24.30 -54.01 45.39
N PHE A 9 -23.29 -53.14 45.51
CA PHE A 9 -22.08 -53.03 44.64
C PHE A 9 -21.12 -54.21 44.92
N PRO A 10 -19.95 -54.37 44.24
CA PRO A 10 -19.52 -54.05 42.87
C PRO A 10 -18.95 -55.29 42.13
N PHE A 11 -18.78 -55.25 40.81
CA PHE A 11 -17.62 -55.91 40.19
C PHE A 11 -17.27 -55.24 38.85
N VAL A 12 -16.04 -54.74 38.81
CA VAL A 12 -15.34 -54.25 37.61
C VAL A 12 -15.08 -55.44 36.69
N ILE A 13 -15.25 -55.30 35.37
CA ILE A 13 -14.35 -55.85 34.35
C ILE A 13 -14.60 -55.12 33.02
N LEU A 14 -13.51 -54.54 32.54
CA LEU A 14 -13.21 -53.97 31.23
C LEU A 14 -13.51 -54.99 30.10
N LEU A 15 -14.05 -54.55 28.96
CA LEU A 15 -13.50 -54.78 27.61
C LEU A 15 -14.50 -54.31 26.56
N GLY A 16 -14.05 -53.36 25.74
CA GLY A 16 -14.89 -52.61 24.81
C GLY A 16 -15.28 -53.36 23.55
N PHE A 17 -16.04 -52.68 22.70
CA PHE A 17 -16.00 -52.80 21.24
C PHE A 17 -16.78 -51.61 20.65
N ALA A 18 -16.24 -51.06 19.57
CA ALA A 18 -16.64 -49.80 18.93
C ALA A 18 -18.09 -49.79 18.44
N ILE A 19 -18.81 -48.69 18.72
CA ILE A 19 -20.07 -48.34 18.08
C ILE A 19 -19.73 -47.40 16.91
N PRO A 20 -20.06 -47.74 15.64
CA PRO A 20 -19.95 -46.79 14.56
C PRO A 20 -21.11 -45.81 14.63
N PHE A 21 -20.74 -44.53 14.63
CA PHE A 21 -21.42 -43.37 14.05
C PHE A 21 -22.95 -43.38 14.03
N LEU A 22 -23.53 -42.45 14.81
CA LEU A 22 -24.50 -41.47 14.30
C LEU A 22 -24.67 -40.40 15.37
N ILE A 23 -23.97 -39.27 15.20
CA ILE A 23 -24.41 -38.00 15.78
C ILE A 23 -24.45 -37.00 14.63
N PHE A 24 -25.67 -36.67 14.23
CA PHE A 24 -25.99 -35.42 13.57
C PHE A 24 -25.72 -34.28 14.58
N GLN A 25 -24.72 -33.46 14.30
CA GLN A 25 -24.61 -32.06 14.70
C GLN A 25 -24.11 -31.40 13.40
N SER A 26 -24.86 -30.64 12.60
CA SER A 26 -25.73 -29.48 12.88
C SER A 26 -25.09 -28.43 13.79
N CYS A 27 -24.88 -27.26 13.17
CA CYS A 27 -24.35 -25.96 13.63
C CYS A 27 -22.82 -25.82 13.47
N ASP A 28 -22.27 -24.73 12.90
CA ASP A 28 -22.80 -23.36 12.69
C ASP A 28 -22.27 -22.71 11.39
N PRO A 29 -22.99 -21.75 10.78
CA PRO A 29 -22.50 -20.90 9.69
C PRO A 29 -21.71 -19.68 10.23
N ASP A 30 -20.95 -19.88 11.30
CA ASP A 30 -20.06 -18.88 11.92
C ASP A 30 -18.59 -19.34 11.82
N ASP A 31 -18.21 -20.03 10.73
CA ASP A 31 -16.81 -20.01 10.26
C ASP A 31 -16.54 -18.65 9.59
N CYS A 32 -16.73 -17.59 10.36
CA CYS A 32 -16.13 -16.28 10.13
C CYS A 32 -14.72 -16.37 10.71
N ASP A 33 -13.88 -17.21 10.13
CA ASP A 33 -12.43 -17.09 10.32
C ASP A 33 -11.96 -15.90 9.47
N ASP A 34 -12.39 -14.68 9.85
CA ASP A 34 -11.58 -13.47 9.69
C ASP A 34 -10.47 -13.56 10.75
N GLU A 35 -9.64 -14.60 10.65
CA GLU A 35 -8.30 -14.48 11.22
C GLU A 35 -7.58 -13.49 10.31
N ASP A 36 -7.28 -12.31 10.86
CA ASP A 36 -6.29 -11.37 10.36
C ASP A 36 -5.03 -12.16 9.98
N VAL A 37 -4.95 -12.63 8.72
CA VAL A 37 -3.78 -13.36 8.22
C VAL A 37 -2.66 -12.32 8.20
N PRO A 38 -1.69 -12.39 9.13
CA PRO A 38 -0.57 -11.47 9.12
C PRO A 38 0.14 -11.66 7.78
N CYS A 39 0.47 -10.57 7.11
CA CYS A 39 1.16 -10.64 5.85
C CYS A 39 2.57 -11.24 6.05
N ASP A 40 2.71 -12.55 5.80
CA ASP A 40 4.00 -13.26 5.87
C ASP A 40 5.06 -12.70 4.90
N THR A 41 4.67 -11.80 3.99
CA THR A 41 5.55 -11.09 3.03
C THR A 41 5.17 -9.61 2.88
N CYS A 42 5.04 -8.85 3.97
CA CYS A 42 4.85 -7.41 3.88
C CYS A 42 6.13 -6.67 3.45
N VAL A 43 5.96 -5.68 2.59
CA VAL A 43 6.96 -4.65 2.26
C VAL A 43 6.43 -3.28 2.67
N VAL A 44 7.32 -2.35 2.98
CA VAL A 44 6.92 -0.98 3.31
C VAL A 44 6.97 -0.11 2.06
N VAL A 45 5.89 0.63 1.84
CA VAL A 45 5.86 1.74 0.89
C VAL A 45 6.16 3.02 1.67
N TYR A 46 7.31 3.61 1.38
CA TYR A 46 7.85 4.80 2.04
C TYR A 46 7.53 6.07 1.27
N LYS A 47 7.14 7.10 2.02
CA LYS A 47 6.77 8.43 1.51
C LYS A 47 5.93 8.47 0.24
N PRO A 48 4.82 7.75 0.14
CA PRO A 48 3.68 8.29 -0.57
C PRO A 48 3.40 9.74 -0.16
N ASN A 49 3.63 10.67 -1.08
CA ASN A 49 3.29 12.07 -0.95
C ASN A 49 2.18 12.39 -1.96
N ILE A 50 0.99 12.76 -1.47
CA ILE A 50 -0.18 13.08 -2.29
C ILE A 50 -0.31 14.60 -2.42
N TYR A 51 -0.10 15.10 -3.63
CA TYR A 51 -0.29 16.49 -4.03
C TYR A 51 -1.67 16.65 -4.69
N ILE A 52 -2.41 17.69 -4.33
CA ILE A 52 -3.82 17.86 -4.70
C ILE A 52 -4.00 19.25 -5.30
N TYR A 53 -4.53 19.33 -6.52
CA TYR A 53 -4.63 20.58 -7.28
C TYR A 53 -6.05 20.78 -7.83
N PRO A 54 -6.97 21.35 -7.04
CA PRO A 54 -8.29 21.69 -7.50
C PRO A 54 -8.29 22.96 -8.36
N GLU A 55 -9.33 23.19 -9.17
CA GLU A 55 -9.44 24.43 -9.97
C GLU A 55 -9.71 25.68 -9.11
N GLN A 56 -10.32 25.49 -7.94
CA GLN A 56 -10.65 26.52 -6.95
C GLN A 56 -10.49 25.93 -5.55
N GLU A 57 -10.37 26.79 -4.54
CA GLU A 57 -10.34 26.33 -3.16
C GLU A 57 -11.55 25.45 -2.85
N MET A 58 -11.31 24.28 -2.27
CA MET A 58 -12.36 23.33 -1.96
C MET A 58 -12.10 22.59 -0.64
N TYR A 59 -13.18 22.15 -0.02
CA TYR A 59 -13.13 21.13 1.01
C TYR A 59 -13.10 19.75 0.35
N LEU A 60 -12.25 18.86 0.86
CA LEU A 60 -12.03 17.54 0.31
C LEU A 60 -11.81 16.53 1.43
N ASP A 61 -12.49 15.39 1.33
CA ASP A 61 -12.27 14.23 2.18
C ASP A 61 -11.52 13.18 1.38
N LEU A 62 -10.43 12.66 1.95
CA LEU A 62 -9.62 11.61 1.35
C LEU A 62 -9.52 10.43 2.31
N GLN A 63 -9.93 9.26 1.84
CA GLN A 63 -9.77 7.99 2.53
C GLN A 63 -8.83 7.07 1.76
N ILE A 64 -8.00 6.34 2.50
CA ILE A 64 -7.11 5.29 2.01
C ILE A 64 -7.66 3.94 2.48
N SER A 65 -7.72 2.98 1.56
CA SER A 65 -8.07 1.59 1.86
C SER A 65 -7.08 0.63 1.19
N PHE A 66 -6.97 -0.57 1.75
CA PHE A 66 -6.01 -1.59 1.33
C PHE A 66 -6.71 -2.88 0.87
N PRO A 67 -7.15 -2.97 -0.40
CA PRO A 67 -8.00 -4.07 -0.87
C PRO A 67 -7.38 -5.47 -0.79
N LYS A 68 -6.07 -5.58 -0.59
CA LYS A 68 -5.33 -6.84 -0.47
C LYS A 68 -4.65 -7.01 0.90
N GLY A 69 -5.07 -6.23 1.89
CA GLY A 69 -4.39 -6.12 3.18
C GLY A 69 -3.28 -5.08 3.15
N GLY A 70 -2.82 -4.70 4.34
CA GLY A 70 -1.92 -3.57 4.57
C GLY A 70 -2.54 -2.53 5.50
N GLU A 71 -1.70 -1.64 6.02
CA GLU A 71 -2.12 -0.59 6.94
C GLU A 71 -1.21 0.63 6.87
N ILE A 72 -1.72 1.79 7.29
CA ILE A 72 -0.92 3.00 7.45
C ILE A 72 -0.08 2.87 8.72
N ILE A 73 1.23 3.06 8.60
CA ILE A 73 2.17 3.00 9.73
C ILE A 73 2.71 4.37 10.14
N ALA A 74 2.63 5.36 9.24
CA ALA A 74 2.99 6.75 9.52
C ALA A 74 2.16 7.67 8.64
N SER A 75 1.82 8.85 9.14
CA SER A 75 1.07 9.85 8.37
C SER A 75 1.28 11.26 8.91
N ILE A 76 1.26 12.25 8.02
CA ILE A 76 1.25 13.68 8.34
C ILE A 76 0.31 14.38 7.35
N PRO A 77 -0.77 15.04 7.82
CA PRO A 77 -1.30 15.02 9.18
C PRO A 77 -1.63 13.61 9.68
N GLU A 78 -1.84 13.44 10.98
CA GLU A 78 -2.25 12.15 11.55
C GLU A 78 -3.51 11.63 10.83
N TYR A 79 -3.43 10.41 10.31
CA TYR A 79 -4.53 9.76 9.61
C TYR A 79 -5.43 9.02 10.60
N VAL A 80 -6.69 9.48 10.72
CA VAL A 80 -7.68 8.91 11.65
C VAL A 80 -8.91 8.44 10.86
N GLY A 81 -8.70 7.50 9.95
CA GLY A 81 -9.75 6.96 9.07
C GLY A 81 -10.09 7.82 7.85
N GLY A 82 -9.40 8.96 7.71
CA GLY A 82 -9.48 9.87 6.57
C GLY A 82 -8.76 11.18 6.88
N TRP A 83 -8.50 11.96 5.84
CA TRP A 83 -8.14 13.37 5.96
C TRP A 83 -9.27 14.23 5.43
N GLU A 84 -9.73 15.15 6.27
CA GLU A 84 -10.65 16.22 5.89
C GLU A 84 -9.85 17.51 5.77
N VAL A 85 -9.77 18.07 4.57
CA VAL A 85 -8.84 19.17 4.27
C VAL A 85 -9.49 20.26 3.42
N ILE A 86 -8.97 21.48 3.55
CA ILE A 86 -9.20 22.58 2.62
C ILE A 86 -7.96 22.68 1.74
N VAL A 87 -8.14 22.61 0.42
CA VAL A 87 -7.04 22.67 -0.55
C VAL A 87 -7.25 23.88 -1.45
N THR A 88 -6.24 24.74 -1.55
CA THR A 88 -6.24 25.89 -2.47
C THR A 88 -5.85 25.47 -3.88
N ALA A 89 -6.13 26.30 -4.89
CA ALA A 89 -5.85 25.98 -6.28
C ALA A 89 -4.35 25.79 -6.60
N ASP A 90 -3.46 26.39 -5.81
CA ASP A 90 -2.00 26.19 -5.89
C ASP A 90 -1.52 24.95 -5.11
N GLY A 91 -2.44 24.18 -4.53
CA GLY A 91 -2.19 22.91 -3.86
C GLY A 91 -1.80 22.99 -2.39
N LYS A 92 -1.99 24.14 -1.74
CA LYS A 92 -1.75 24.28 -0.30
C LYS A 92 -2.89 23.63 0.48
N ILE A 93 -2.54 22.75 1.41
CA ILE A 93 -3.48 21.96 2.22
C ILE A 93 -3.53 22.55 3.63
N ASN A 94 -4.73 22.96 4.07
CA ASN A 94 -5.01 23.60 5.35
C ASN A 94 -4.11 24.83 5.65
N GLY A 95 -3.55 25.45 4.60
CA GLY A 95 -2.58 26.54 4.73
C GLY A 95 -1.21 26.13 5.28
N GLU A 96 -0.96 24.85 5.56
CA GLU A 96 0.24 24.35 6.25
C GLU A 96 1.05 23.39 5.40
N TYR A 97 0.42 22.41 4.76
CA TYR A 97 1.09 21.32 4.06
C TYR A 97 1.08 21.53 2.54
N ASP A 98 2.10 21.04 1.87
CA ASP A 98 2.17 21.01 0.40
C ASP A 98 1.72 19.66 -0.17
N PHE A 99 1.64 18.63 0.67
CA PHE A 99 1.17 17.28 0.34
C PHE A 99 0.65 16.56 1.60
N LEU A 100 -0.17 15.54 1.41
CA LEU A 100 -0.51 14.56 2.44
C LEU A 100 0.51 13.43 2.39
N PHE A 101 1.16 13.15 3.51
CA PHE A 101 2.17 12.11 3.62
C PHE A 101 1.61 10.90 4.34
N TYR A 102 1.92 9.71 3.83
CA TYR A 102 1.79 8.46 4.58
C TYR A 102 2.92 7.49 4.27
N GLU A 103 3.03 6.47 5.10
CA GLU A 103 3.74 5.22 4.84
C GLU A 103 2.80 4.07 5.16
N SER A 104 2.98 2.94 4.47
CA SER A 104 2.12 1.79 4.69
C SER A 104 2.84 0.47 4.51
N GLU A 105 2.42 -0.53 5.30
CA GLU A 105 2.74 -1.92 5.02
C GLU A 105 1.84 -2.44 3.91
N GLN A 106 2.42 -3.16 2.95
CA GLN A 106 1.73 -3.65 1.77
C GLN A 106 2.13 -5.09 1.42
N PRO A 107 1.21 -5.86 0.82
CA PRO A 107 1.55 -7.12 0.18
C PRO A 107 2.60 -6.93 -0.91
N ASP A 108 3.54 -7.88 -1.01
CA ASP A 108 4.60 -7.84 -2.00
C ASP A 108 4.14 -8.29 -3.40
N VAL A 109 3.43 -7.43 -4.13
CA VAL A 109 2.87 -7.71 -5.47
C VAL A 109 3.47 -6.86 -6.59
N TRP A 110 4.55 -6.14 -6.28
CA TRP A 110 5.13 -5.10 -7.11
C TRP A 110 5.96 -5.68 -8.27
N GLN A 111 5.96 -4.99 -9.42
CA GLN A 111 6.69 -5.46 -10.59
C GLN A 111 8.19 -5.16 -10.48
N ALA A 112 9.02 -6.11 -10.89
CA ALA A 112 10.48 -5.99 -10.99
C ALA A 112 11.00 -6.50 -12.35
N GLN A 113 10.18 -6.40 -13.40
CA GLN A 113 10.51 -6.91 -14.74
C GLN A 113 11.05 -5.82 -15.67
N LYS A 114 10.41 -4.66 -15.69
CA LYS A 114 10.79 -3.52 -16.53
C LYS A 114 11.28 -2.37 -15.67
N GLY A 115 12.41 -1.79 -16.04
CA GLY A 115 13.07 -0.77 -15.25
C GLY A 115 14.35 -0.23 -15.86
N TRP A 116 15.15 0.39 -15.03
CA TRP A 116 16.42 1.01 -15.40
C TRP A 116 17.53 0.64 -14.42
N CYS A 117 18.74 0.49 -14.91
CA CYS A 117 19.94 0.34 -14.08
C CYS A 117 20.76 1.63 -14.20
N ILE A 118 20.75 2.44 -13.15
CA ILE A 118 21.31 3.80 -13.14
C ILE A 118 22.45 3.87 -12.15
N LYS A 119 23.58 4.45 -12.54
CA LYS A 119 24.68 4.72 -11.61
C LYS A 119 24.27 5.77 -10.58
N ASN A 120 24.78 5.64 -9.36
CA ASN A 120 24.45 6.57 -8.27
C ASN A 120 24.78 8.03 -8.62
N GLU A 121 25.89 8.28 -9.33
CA GLU A 121 26.30 9.62 -9.81
C GLU A 121 25.30 10.28 -10.79
N ASN A 122 24.43 9.49 -11.43
CA ASN A 122 23.48 9.95 -12.44
C ASN A 122 22.03 9.97 -11.92
N LEU A 123 21.77 9.62 -10.66
CA LEU A 123 20.40 9.47 -10.15
C LEU A 123 19.60 10.78 -10.19
N THR A 124 20.23 11.90 -9.83
CA THR A 124 19.56 13.22 -9.86
C THR A 124 19.05 13.56 -11.26
N ASP A 125 19.92 13.43 -12.27
CA ASP A 125 19.55 13.73 -13.66
C ASP A 125 18.51 12.74 -14.18
N PHE A 126 18.64 11.46 -13.80
CA PHE A 126 17.67 10.43 -14.18
C PHE A 126 16.29 10.72 -13.61
N PHE A 127 16.16 10.92 -12.29
CA PHE A 127 14.85 11.13 -11.66
C PHE A 127 14.22 12.45 -12.09
N THR A 128 15.00 13.53 -12.24
CA THR A 128 14.51 14.80 -12.79
C THR A 128 13.83 14.57 -14.15
N GLN A 129 14.51 13.90 -15.07
CA GLN A 129 13.99 13.63 -16.42
C GLN A 129 12.83 12.64 -16.39
N ASN A 130 12.95 11.55 -15.63
CA ASN A 130 11.96 10.49 -15.60
C ASN A 130 10.63 10.99 -15.01
N LEU A 131 10.67 11.66 -13.86
CA LEU A 131 9.48 12.25 -13.24
C LEU A 131 8.83 13.30 -14.15
N THR A 132 9.63 14.14 -14.82
CA THR A 132 9.11 15.10 -15.82
C THR A 132 8.37 14.38 -16.96
N LEU A 133 8.90 13.27 -17.47
CA LEU A 133 8.25 12.49 -18.54
C LEU A 133 6.92 11.86 -18.10
N TYR A 134 6.80 11.48 -16.83
CA TYR A 134 5.53 11.02 -16.25
C TYR A 134 4.54 12.16 -15.96
N GLY A 135 5.00 13.41 -15.98
CA GLY A 135 4.16 14.59 -15.79
C GLY A 135 4.19 15.19 -14.39
N PHE A 136 5.17 14.83 -13.56
CA PHE A 136 5.47 15.58 -12.33
C PHE A 136 6.21 16.88 -12.67
N GLU A 137 6.11 17.88 -11.81
CA GLU A 137 6.81 19.16 -12.02
C GLU A 137 7.15 19.89 -10.72
N GLY A 138 8.10 20.85 -10.82
CA GLY A 138 8.44 21.77 -9.73
C GLY A 138 8.75 21.07 -8.40
N ASN A 139 8.07 21.51 -7.34
CA ASN A 139 8.29 21.03 -5.98
C ASN A 139 8.07 19.52 -5.83
N GLU A 140 7.20 18.89 -6.63
CA GLU A 140 6.98 17.44 -6.57
C GLU A 140 8.26 16.67 -6.87
N ILE A 141 9.04 17.15 -7.84
CA ILE A 141 10.33 16.58 -8.25
C ILE A 141 11.40 16.96 -7.24
N ASP A 142 11.45 18.23 -6.83
CA ASP A 142 12.46 18.71 -5.88
C ASP A 142 12.35 17.99 -4.52
N ASP A 143 11.13 17.75 -4.05
CA ASP A 143 10.85 16.97 -2.83
C ASP A 143 11.32 15.52 -2.96
N PHE A 144 11.01 14.88 -4.09
CA PHE A 144 11.44 13.50 -4.37
C PHE A 144 12.98 13.42 -4.35
N ILE A 145 13.65 14.30 -5.10
CA ILE A 145 15.10 14.30 -5.25
C ILE A 145 15.77 14.63 -3.92
N GLY A 146 15.33 15.70 -3.26
CA GLY A 146 15.90 16.17 -2.00
C GLY A 146 15.78 15.13 -0.88
N TYR A 147 14.72 14.32 -0.90
CA TYR A 147 14.56 13.24 0.07
C TYR A 147 15.32 11.97 -0.34
N TRP A 148 15.12 11.45 -1.54
CA TRP A 148 15.57 10.10 -1.90
C TRP A 148 17.03 10.03 -2.31
N ILE A 149 17.55 10.98 -3.09
CA ILE A 149 18.92 10.88 -3.61
C ILE A 149 19.98 10.76 -2.50
N PRO A 150 19.94 11.56 -1.41
CA PRO A 150 20.92 11.43 -0.33
C PRO A 150 20.84 10.11 0.43
N ARG A 151 19.79 9.30 0.22
CA ARG A 151 19.54 8.02 0.91
C ARG A 151 19.87 6.80 0.04
N LEU A 152 19.97 6.97 -1.29
CA LEU A 152 20.34 5.93 -2.25
C LEU A 152 21.85 5.92 -2.48
N VAL A 153 22.60 5.57 -1.44
CA VAL A 153 24.07 5.71 -1.36
C VAL A 153 24.82 4.38 -1.28
N ASN A 154 24.13 3.26 -1.14
CA ASN A 154 24.73 1.94 -1.07
C ASN A 154 24.97 1.40 -2.49
N GLY A 155 26.14 0.77 -2.69
CA GLY A 155 26.53 0.24 -3.99
C GLY A 155 26.89 1.30 -5.03
N ASN A 156 26.95 0.89 -6.29
CA ASN A 156 27.35 1.74 -7.42
C ASN A 156 26.19 2.08 -8.37
N TYR A 157 25.12 1.30 -8.31
CA TYR A 157 23.96 1.37 -9.19
C TYR A 157 22.66 1.21 -8.39
N CYS A 158 21.59 1.82 -8.87
CA CYS A 158 20.22 1.51 -8.48
C CYS A 158 19.49 0.82 -9.63
N HIS A 159 18.80 -0.28 -9.34
CA HIS A 159 17.81 -0.89 -10.22
C HIS A 159 16.45 -0.33 -9.85
N ILE A 160 15.82 0.37 -10.79
CA ILE A 160 14.64 1.20 -10.55
C ILE A 160 13.48 0.66 -11.40
N TYR A 161 12.39 0.27 -10.74
CA TYR A 161 11.22 -0.36 -11.36
C TYR A 161 9.96 0.47 -11.05
N PRO A 162 9.33 1.12 -12.04
CA PRO A 162 8.16 1.96 -11.80
C PRO A 162 6.92 1.11 -11.57
N GLN A 163 6.05 1.56 -10.67
CA GLN A 163 4.75 0.99 -10.37
C GLN A 163 3.71 2.04 -10.75
N THR A 164 2.90 1.75 -11.76
CA THR A 164 1.89 2.70 -12.28
C THR A 164 0.57 2.59 -11.51
N ASN A 165 -0.35 3.52 -11.75
CA ASN A 165 -1.71 3.53 -11.19
C ASN A 165 -2.37 2.14 -11.17
N GLN A 166 -2.23 1.35 -12.23
CA GLN A 166 -2.87 0.03 -12.33
C GLN A 166 -2.38 -0.92 -11.23
N ILE A 167 -1.07 -0.94 -10.95
CA ILE A 167 -0.49 -1.80 -9.91
C ILE A 167 -0.87 -1.23 -8.53
N ILE A 168 -0.64 0.07 -8.34
CA ILE A 168 -0.87 0.75 -7.05
C ILE A 168 -2.34 0.61 -6.64
N ASN A 169 -3.30 0.87 -7.53
CA ASN A 169 -4.74 0.79 -7.23
C ASN A 169 -5.20 -0.63 -6.84
N SER A 170 -4.41 -1.66 -7.12
CA SER A 170 -4.72 -3.03 -6.71
C SER A 170 -4.43 -3.32 -5.24
N VAL A 171 -3.64 -2.45 -4.57
CA VAL A 171 -3.19 -2.61 -3.17
C VAL A 171 -3.49 -1.40 -2.31
N ILE A 172 -3.45 -0.19 -2.87
CA ILE A 172 -3.74 1.06 -2.17
C ILE A 172 -4.77 1.82 -2.98
N LYS A 173 -5.95 2.06 -2.42
CA LYS A 173 -7.03 2.78 -3.08
C LYS A 173 -7.31 4.10 -2.36
N LEU A 174 -7.24 5.19 -3.13
CA LEU A 174 -7.66 6.53 -2.72
C LEU A 174 -9.15 6.71 -3.05
N THR A 175 -9.92 7.19 -2.09
CA THR A 175 -11.33 7.55 -2.27
C THR A 175 -11.52 9.00 -1.85
N PHE A 176 -12.02 9.81 -2.77
CA PHE A 176 -12.21 11.25 -2.56
C PHE A 176 -13.70 11.57 -2.46
N SER A 177 -14.09 12.55 -1.62
CA SER A 177 -15.47 13.05 -1.60
C SER A 177 -15.87 13.75 -2.90
N GLU A 178 -14.91 14.36 -3.58
CA GLU A 178 -15.03 14.91 -4.93
C GLU A 178 -14.01 14.24 -5.85
N THR A 179 -14.44 13.75 -7.00
CA THR A 179 -13.60 12.93 -7.87
C THR A 179 -12.63 13.80 -8.69
N PRO A 180 -11.30 13.58 -8.60
CA PRO A 180 -10.36 14.24 -9.51
C PRO A 180 -10.60 13.81 -10.96
N ASP A 181 -10.50 14.75 -11.89
CA ASP A 181 -10.54 14.48 -13.33
C ASP A 181 -9.38 13.57 -13.74
N ASN A 182 -8.21 13.77 -13.14
CA ASN A 182 -6.99 13.06 -13.46
C ASN A 182 -6.19 12.71 -12.19
N ILE A 183 -5.64 11.49 -12.12
CA ILE A 183 -4.78 11.07 -11.01
C ILE A 183 -3.50 10.47 -11.58
N LEU A 184 -2.36 11.06 -11.25
CA LEU A 184 -1.01 10.55 -11.53
C LEU A 184 -0.50 9.82 -10.28
N ARG A 185 -0.26 8.51 -10.37
CA ARG A 185 0.36 7.72 -9.29
C ARG A 185 1.56 6.95 -9.83
N LEU A 186 2.73 7.21 -9.26
CA LEU A 186 3.96 6.55 -9.68
C LEU A 186 4.83 6.23 -8.49
N PHE A 187 4.93 4.95 -8.16
CA PHE A 187 5.90 4.50 -7.17
C PHE A 187 7.13 3.93 -7.85
N TYR A 188 8.25 3.89 -7.14
CA TYR A 188 9.43 3.15 -7.60
C TYR A 188 9.78 2.06 -6.59
N MET A 189 9.90 0.82 -7.07
CA MET A 189 10.71 -0.14 -6.35
C MET A 189 12.17 0.11 -6.71
N ILE A 190 13.01 0.34 -5.71
CA ILE A 190 14.43 0.65 -5.88
C ILE A 190 15.25 -0.39 -5.15
N GLN A 191 16.18 -1.01 -5.87
CA GLN A 191 17.16 -1.93 -5.33
C GLN A 191 18.57 -1.39 -5.55
N GLU A 192 19.30 -1.17 -4.47
CA GLU A 192 20.71 -0.75 -4.51
C GLU A 192 21.61 -1.95 -4.87
N SER A 193 22.60 -1.75 -5.75
CA SER A 193 23.43 -2.84 -6.27
C SER A 193 24.81 -2.39 -6.75
N ASP A 194 25.78 -3.29 -6.70
CA ASP A 194 27.07 -3.13 -7.39
C ASP A 194 27.05 -3.64 -8.83
N ARG A 195 25.94 -4.27 -9.24
CA ARG A 195 25.84 -4.92 -10.55
C ARG A 195 25.23 -3.98 -11.57
N ASN A 196 25.98 -3.74 -12.64
CA ASN A 196 25.43 -3.18 -13.86
C ASN A 196 24.70 -4.28 -14.65
N ILE A 197 23.40 -4.12 -14.83
CA ILE A 197 22.57 -5.06 -15.60
C ILE A 197 21.82 -4.32 -16.69
N LEU A 198 21.48 -5.05 -17.76
CA LEU A 198 20.58 -4.55 -18.78
C LEU A 198 19.13 -4.79 -18.34
N LEU A 199 18.35 -3.72 -18.25
CA LEU A 199 16.91 -3.77 -18.00
C LEU A 199 16.16 -3.19 -19.19
N GLU A 200 15.01 -3.78 -19.52
CA GLU A 200 14.11 -3.23 -20.53
C GLU A 200 13.37 -2.04 -19.93
N ALA A 201 13.50 -0.87 -20.57
CA ALA A 201 12.79 0.31 -20.15
C ALA A 201 11.27 0.13 -20.37
N PRO A 202 10.42 0.47 -19.38
CA PRO A 202 8.98 0.46 -19.54
C PRO A 202 8.51 1.62 -20.44
N GLU A 203 7.31 1.47 -20.99
CA GLU A 203 6.63 2.55 -21.70
C GLU A 203 6.16 3.62 -20.70
N ILE A 204 6.39 4.89 -21.05
CA ILE A 204 5.97 6.03 -20.25
C ILE A 204 4.81 6.70 -20.98
N ASN A 205 3.66 6.75 -20.31
CA ASN A 205 2.49 7.49 -20.78
C ASN A 205 2.46 8.85 -20.10
N ALA A 206 2.47 9.92 -20.89
CA ALA A 206 2.42 11.28 -20.36
C ALA A 206 1.09 11.54 -19.66
N PHE A 207 1.16 12.17 -18.49
CA PHE A 207 0.00 12.64 -17.74
C PHE A 207 -0.42 14.04 -18.18
N LYS A 208 -1.73 14.33 -18.13
CA LYS A 208 -2.29 15.66 -18.41
C LYS A 208 -2.67 16.34 -17.10
N ARG A 209 -2.05 17.49 -16.82
CA ARG A 209 -2.33 18.35 -15.67
C ARG A 209 -3.47 19.32 -16.02
N GLU A 210 -4.68 18.80 -16.22
CA GLU A 210 -5.88 19.55 -16.59
C GLU A 210 -7.02 19.24 -15.62
N GLY A 211 -7.88 20.23 -15.33
CA GLY A 211 -8.99 20.10 -14.38
C GLY A 211 -8.53 19.97 -12.93
N PHE A 212 -9.37 19.37 -12.08
CA PHE A 212 -8.96 18.93 -10.75
C PHE A 212 -8.10 17.68 -10.90
N PHE A 213 -6.82 17.77 -10.52
CA PHE A 213 -5.92 16.62 -10.58
C PHE A 213 -5.18 16.35 -9.27
N VAL A 214 -4.71 15.11 -9.15
CA VAL A 214 -3.91 14.63 -8.01
C VAL A 214 -2.64 13.99 -8.55
N ALA A 215 -1.51 14.25 -7.90
CA ALA A 215 -0.23 13.59 -8.18
C ALA A 215 0.29 12.91 -6.92
N GLU A 216 0.79 11.69 -7.05
CA GLU A 216 1.34 10.92 -5.94
C GLU A 216 2.56 10.13 -6.39
N TRP A 217 3.64 10.25 -5.62
CA TRP A 217 4.79 9.37 -5.75
C TRP A 217 5.14 8.72 -4.42
N GLY A 218 5.84 7.59 -4.47
CA GLY A 218 6.27 6.80 -3.31
C GLY A 218 7.38 5.83 -3.68
N VAL A 219 8.02 5.20 -2.69
CA VAL A 219 9.16 4.29 -2.93
C VAL A 219 9.04 3.02 -2.10
N ILE A 220 9.38 1.89 -2.70
CA ILE A 220 9.61 0.62 -2.03
C ILE A 220 11.10 0.34 -2.10
N LEU A 221 11.79 0.22 -0.97
CA LEU A 221 13.20 -0.14 -0.94
C LEU A 221 13.37 -1.66 -0.84
N ARG A 222 14.32 -2.21 -1.59
CA ARG A 222 14.69 -3.63 -1.57
C ARG A 222 16.19 -3.86 -1.54
#